data_AF-A0A6C2E1H4-F1
#
_entry.id   AF-A0A6C2E1H4-F1
#
_cell.length_a   1.000
_cell.length_b   1.000
_cell.length_c   1.000
_cell.angle_alpha   90.00
_cell.angle_beta   90.00
_cell.angle_gamma   90.00
#
_symmetry.space_group_name_H-M   'P 1'
#
loop_
_entity.id
_entity.type
_entity.pdbx_description
1 polymer ?
#
loop_
_entity_poly.entity_id
_entity_poly.type
_entity_poly.pdbx_seq_one_letter_code
_entity_poly.pdbx_strand_id
1 'polypeptide(L)'
;MSLFKSLVNLAATAGVAGAIAVSPIFTLKAEALTEAQVLERLGSIPVFTITDDKGSPLLGAIPQQPNAKPDDSQLLFFFLGPDEAQMMLAQVQKSNPEVGKKAQIVIRSMNDAYTVIRQNKDKKIVFQFIPTKASVESARTILTAQGVAADKIPNVPVFFAIGGQANSQGLLTMSIDQNGKKEQVVPFFLDKTDLQNLLDRAGKEQPDVAKTTKIQVASLFQVLDSMVSKDDKPNPEVERFQFVPSRSSFEYILKNTKQSATPQIAPQTTPQK
;
A
#
# COMPACT_ATOMS: atom_id res chain seq x y z
N MET A 1 21.53 -4.50 -8.02
CA MET A 1 20.51 -5.57 -7.91
C MET A 1 19.53 -5.14 -6.82
N SER A 2 18.22 -5.05 -7.11
CA SER A 2 17.20 -4.58 -6.14
C SER A 2 17.03 -5.60 -5.00
N LEU A 3 17.02 -5.16 -3.74
CA LEU A 3 16.90 -6.01 -2.53
C LEU A 3 15.57 -6.78 -2.46
N PHE A 4 14.56 -6.37 -3.24
CA PHE A 4 13.33 -7.13 -3.45
C PHE A 4 13.51 -8.38 -4.32
N LYS A 5 14.74 -8.64 -4.81
CA LYS A 5 15.09 -9.85 -5.59
C LYS A 5 16.19 -10.72 -4.99
N SER A 6 16.92 -10.35 -3.93
CA SER A 6 18.07 -11.19 -3.52
C SER A 6 18.51 -11.01 -2.06
N LEU A 7 18.13 -11.97 -1.22
CA LEU A 7 18.81 -12.35 0.02
C LEU A 7 20.12 -13.08 -0.33
N VAL A 8 21.24 -12.37 -0.47
CA VAL A 8 22.58 -12.99 -0.42
C VAL A 8 23.58 -12.01 0.23
N ASN A 9 24.26 -12.52 1.25
CA ASN A 9 25.28 -11.90 2.10
C ASN A 9 26.42 -11.18 1.35
N LEU A 10 26.94 -10.09 1.92
CA LEU A 10 28.38 -10.01 2.26
C LEU A 10 28.68 -8.84 3.22
N ALA A 11 29.43 -9.16 4.27
CA ALA A 11 30.02 -8.23 5.22
C ALA A 11 31.32 -7.64 4.66
N ALA A 12 31.62 -6.38 4.98
CA ALA A 12 32.99 -5.89 5.15
C ALA A 12 33.01 -4.57 5.95
N THR A 13 33.95 -4.51 6.89
CA THR A 13 34.19 -3.50 7.93
C THR A 13 35.23 -2.44 7.56
N ALA A 14 35.23 -1.34 8.34
CA ALA A 14 36.30 -0.35 8.63
C ALA A 14 36.49 0.80 7.63
N GLY A 15 36.82 2.04 8.00
CA GLY A 15 37.10 2.69 9.29
C GLY A 15 37.67 4.11 9.06
N VAL A 16 37.87 4.85 10.17
CA VAL A 16 38.69 6.08 10.37
C VAL A 16 38.00 7.45 10.29
N ALA A 17 38.28 8.23 11.34
CA ALA A 17 37.71 9.51 11.77
C ALA A 17 38.36 10.74 11.12
N GLY A 18 37.65 11.88 11.22
CA GLY A 18 38.19 13.22 11.00
C GLY A 18 37.13 14.29 11.26
N ALA A 19 37.22 14.96 12.42
CA ALA A 19 36.30 16.02 12.82
C ALA A 19 36.71 17.37 12.18
N ILE A 20 35.76 18.02 11.50
CA ILE A 20 35.78 19.47 11.28
C ILE A 20 34.43 20.00 11.79
N ALA A 21 34.48 20.78 12.87
CA ALA A 21 33.33 21.49 13.39
C ALA A 21 33.14 22.78 12.57
N VAL A 22 32.12 22.81 11.73
CA VAL A 22 31.56 24.02 11.14
C VAL A 22 30.07 24.01 11.45
N SER A 23 29.59 25.06 12.10
CA SER A 23 28.21 25.22 12.58
C SER A 23 27.19 25.01 11.44
N PRO A 24 26.21 24.10 11.57
CA PRO A 24 25.19 23.95 10.53
C PRO A 24 24.12 25.02 10.69
N ILE A 25 24.04 25.93 9.72
CA ILE A 25 22.73 26.36 9.21
C ILE A 25 22.01 25.04 8.87
N PHE A 26 20.81 24.82 9.42
CA PHE A 26 20.01 23.61 9.21
C PHE A 26 19.71 23.40 7.71
N THR A 27 20.69 22.90 6.99
CA THR A 27 20.48 22.08 5.81
C THR A 27 20.05 20.75 6.39
N LEU A 28 18.75 20.51 6.43
CA LEU A 28 18.26 19.14 6.39
C LEU A 28 18.87 18.59 5.11
N LYS A 29 20.03 17.92 5.22
CA LYS A 29 20.43 16.98 4.20
C LYS A 29 19.25 16.02 4.19
N ALA A 30 18.45 16.10 3.13
CA ALA A 30 17.64 14.97 2.73
C ALA A 30 18.58 13.77 2.88
N GLU A 31 18.24 12.78 3.67
CA GLU A 31 18.99 11.52 3.72
C GLU A 31 18.21 10.56 2.85
N ALA A 32 18.88 9.65 2.16
CA ALA A 32 18.18 8.58 1.45
C ALA A 32 17.19 7.89 2.41
N LEU A 33 15.96 7.65 1.94
CA LEU A 33 14.99 6.91 2.75
C LEU A 33 15.51 5.50 3.03
N THR A 34 15.54 5.15 4.30
CA THR A 34 15.81 3.79 4.76
C THR A 34 14.65 2.85 4.41
N GLU A 35 14.92 1.55 4.35
CA GLU A 35 13.86 0.54 4.13
C GLU A 35 12.74 0.69 5.18
N ALA A 36 13.08 0.96 6.44
CA ALA A 36 12.10 1.18 7.50
C ALA A 36 11.18 2.38 7.21
N GLN A 37 11.73 3.52 6.77
CA GLN A 37 10.95 4.71 6.42
C GLN A 37 10.05 4.49 5.19
N VAL A 38 10.51 3.68 4.22
CA VAL A 38 9.68 3.28 3.08
C VAL A 38 8.51 2.39 3.55
N LEU A 39 8.75 1.47 4.48
CA LEU A 39 7.70 0.63 5.06
C LEU A 39 6.69 1.40 5.89
N GLU A 40 7.09 2.47 6.57
CA GLU A 40 6.16 3.36 7.26
C GLU A 40 5.10 3.96 6.32
N ARG A 41 5.45 4.20 5.04
CA ARG A 41 4.48 4.68 4.03
C ARG A 41 3.35 3.69 3.79
N LEU A 42 3.62 2.39 3.94
CA LEU A 42 2.62 1.32 3.84
C LEU A 42 1.67 1.28 5.05
N GLY A 43 2.02 1.93 6.16
CA GLY A 43 1.16 2.01 7.35
C GLY A 43 -0.17 2.70 7.07
N SER A 44 -0.21 3.60 6.07
CA SER A 44 -1.42 4.31 5.64
C SER A 44 -2.38 3.45 4.82
N ILE A 45 -1.92 2.31 4.28
CA ILE A 45 -2.72 1.46 3.40
C ILE A 45 -3.39 0.37 4.22
N PRO A 46 -4.73 0.38 4.38
CA PRO A 46 -5.44 -0.72 5.00
C PRO A 46 -5.45 -1.94 4.07
N VAL A 47 -5.29 -3.12 4.68
CA VAL A 47 -5.48 -4.40 4.03
C VAL A 47 -6.46 -5.23 4.84
N PHE A 48 -7.28 -6.02 4.15
CA PHE A 48 -8.28 -6.87 4.74
C PHE A 48 -7.82 -8.31 4.60
N THR A 49 -7.87 -9.07 5.69
CA THR A 49 -7.58 -10.51 5.67
C THR A 49 -8.68 -11.25 6.40
N ILE A 50 -8.86 -12.53 6.11
CA ILE A 50 -9.88 -13.34 6.75
C ILE A 50 -9.20 -14.22 7.79
N THR A 51 -9.71 -14.18 9.01
CA THR A 51 -9.20 -14.96 10.14
C THR A 51 -10.32 -15.81 10.74
N ASP A 52 -9.95 -16.78 11.57
CA ASP A 52 -10.88 -17.41 12.50
C ASP A 52 -11.26 -16.48 13.68
N ASP A 53 -12.01 -17.03 14.64
CA ASP A 53 -12.47 -16.36 15.87
C ASP A 53 -11.33 -16.04 16.84
N LYS A 54 -10.16 -16.66 16.68
CA LYS A 54 -8.94 -16.44 17.45
C LYS A 54 -7.98 -15.47 16.78
N GLY A 55 -8.30 -14.99 15.58
CA GLY A 55 -7.45 -14.10 14.80
C GLY A 55 -6.36 -14.82 13.97
N SER A 56 -6.42 -16.15 13.87
CA SER A 56 -5.52 -16.93 13.01
C SER A 56 -5.92 -16.76 11.54
N PRO A 57 -5.01 -16.40 10.62
CA PRO A 57 -5.36 -16.22 9.22
C PRO A 57 -5.87 -17.52 8.57
N LEU A 58 -6.91 -17.42 7.75
CA LEU A 58 -7.39 -18.54 6.96
C LEU A 58 -6.50 -18.74 5.74
N LEU A 59 -6.01 -19.97 5.58
CA LEU A 59 -5.17 -20.38 4.46
C LEU A 59 -6.01 -21.06 3.39
N GLY A 60 -5.89 -20.60 2.14
CA GLY A 60 -6.47 -21.23 0.96
C GLY A 60 -5.56 -22.32 0.41
N ALA A 61 -6.12 -23.29 -0.32
CA ALA A 61 -5.32 -24.22 -1.12
C ALA A 61 -5.00 -23.60 -2.49
N ILE A 62 -3.84 -23.92 -3.06
CA ILE A 62 -3.56 -23.61 -4.47
C ILE A 62 -4.39 -24.55 -5.35
N PRO A 63 -5.21 -24.04 -6.29
CA PRO A 63 -5.94 -24.89 -7.23
C PRO A 63 -4.97 -25.75 -8.03
N GLN A 64 -5.09 -27.07 -7.95
CA GLN A 64 -4.24 -27.98 -8.71
C GLN A 64 -4.60 -27.93 -10.19
N GLN A 65 -3.60 -27.72 -11.04
CA GLN A 65 -3.77 -27.86 -12.48
C GLN A 65 -3.79 -29.35 -12.88
N PRO A 66 -4.61 -29.75 -13.88
CA PRO A 66 -4.55 -31.10 -14.41
C PRO A 66 -3.12 -31.43 -14.87
N ASN A 67 -2.58 -32.56 -14.40
CA ASN A 67 -1.22 -33.06 -14.69
C ASN A 67 -0.06 -32.28 -14.03
N ALA A 68 -0.31 -31.39 -13.08
CA ALA A 68 0.75 -30.79 -12.26
C ALA A 68 1.11 -31.70 -11.08
N LYS A 69 2.36 -31.64 -10.61
CA LYS A 69 2.74 -32.25 -9.33
C LYS A 69 1.90 -31.60 -8.20
N PRO A 70 1.51 -32.38 -7.16
CA PRO A 70 0.82 -31.81 -6.01
C PRO A 70 1.65 -30.67 -5.42
N ASP A 71 1.06 -29.48 -5.37
CA ASP A 71 1.59 -28.33 -4.66
C ASP A 71 0.94 -28.30 -3.28
N ASP A 72 1.74 -28.52 -2.23
CA ASP A 72 1.29 -28.44 -0.84
C ASP A 72 1.35 -27.02 -0.28
N SER A 73 1.66 -26.04 -1.13
CA SER A 73 1.64 -24.63 -0.76
C SER A 73 0.22 -24.14 -0.50
N GLN A 74 0.12 -23.21 0.43
CA GLN A 74 -1.11 -22.58 0.86
C GLN A 74 -1.07 -21.09 0.55
N LEU A 75 -2.24 -20.52 0.27
CA LEU A 75 -2.42 -19.11 -0.06
C LEU A 75 -2.88 -18.33 1.17
N LEU A 76 -2.17 -17.24 1.48
CA LEU A 76 -2.68 -16.22 2.38
C LEU A 76 -3.02 -14.96 1.58
N PHE A 77 -4.28 -14.52 1.68
CA PHE A 77 -4.79 -13.37 0.94
C PHE A 77 -4.84 -12.10 1.80
N PHE A 78 -4.37 -11.01 1.20
CA PHE A 78 -4.51 -9.63 1.69
C PHE A 78 -5.27 -8.82 0.65
N PHE A 79 -6.53 -8.50 0.90
CA PHE A 79 -7.37 -7.73 0.00
C PHE A 79 -7.15 -6.23 0.21
N LEU A 80 -7.10 -5.45 -0.87
CA LEU A 80 -6.98 -4.00 -0.84
C LEU A 80 -8.35 -3.28 -0.86
N GLY A 81 -9.43 -4.05 -1.06
CA GLY A 81 -10.81 -3.60 -0.96
C GLY A 81 -11.61 -4.48 -0.01
N PRO A 82 -12.56 -3.89 0.74
CA PRO A 82 -13.43 -4.64 1.63
C PRO A 82 -14.39 -5.58 0.89
N ASP A 83 -14.80 -5.21 -0.33
CA ASP A 83 -15.77 -5.99 -1.12
C ASP A 83 -15.16 -7.31 -1.58
N GLU A 84 -13.88 -7.32 -2.00
CA GLU A 84 -13.17 -8.55 -2.33
C GLU A 84 -13.01 -9.48 -1.13
N ALA A 85 -12.72 -8.93 0.05
CA ALA A 85 -12.67 -9.72 1.29
C ALA A 85 -14.04 -10.30 1.65
N GLN A 86 -15.12 -9.52 1.51
CA GLN A 86 -16.49 -9.98 1.76
C GLN A 86 -16.92 -11.07 0.79
N MET A 87 -16.63 -10.92 -0.51
CA MET A 87 -16.89 -11.96 -1.50
C MET A 87 -16.17 -13.27 -1.16
N MET A 88 -14.89 -13.19 -0.75
CA MET A 88 -14.15 -14.37 -0.34
C MET A 88 -14.72 -14.99 0.94
N LEU A 89 -15.08 -14.19 1.94
CA LEU A 89 -15.71 -14.69 3.17
C LEU A 89 -17.03 -15.41 2.87
N ALA A 90 -17.88 -14.83 2.02
CA ALA A 90 -19.13 -15.46 1.59
C ALA A 90 -18.87 -16.80 0.86
N GLN A 91 -17.82 -16.86 0.03
CA GLN A 91 -17.42 -18.09 -0.64
C GLN A 91 -16.94 -19.16 0.35
N VAL A 92 -16.19 -18.78 1.38
CA VAL A 92 -15.77 -19.69 2.46
C VAL A 92 -16.99 -20.18 3.24
N GLN A 93 -17.93 -19.31 3.60
CA GLN A 93 -19.18 -19.67 4.28
C GLN A 93 -20.03 -20.67 3.48
N LYS A 94 -20.05 -20.52 2.15
CA LYS A 94 -20.78 -21.44 1.27
C LYS A 94 -20.06 -22.79 1.09
N SER A 95 -18.74 -22.76 0.93
CA SER A 95 -17.95 -23.95 0.57
C SER A 95 -17.54 -24.78 1.78
N ASN A 96 -17.35 -24.14 2.93
CA ASN A 96 -17.00 -24.77 4.19
C ASN A 96 -17.73 -24.06 5.35
N PRO A 97 -19.01 -24.41 5.62
CA PRO A 97 -19.82 -23.73 6.63
C PRO A 97 -19.25 -23.82 8.07
N GLU A 98 -18.55 -24.91 8.41
CA GLU A 98 -17.90 -25.10 9.72
C GLU A 98 -16.83 -24.01 9.97
N VAL A 99 -15.97 -23.78 8.97
CA VAL A 99 -14.95 -22.72 9.02
C VAL A 99 -15.58 -21.34 8.88
N GLY A 100 -16.50 -21.17 7.92
CA GLY A 100 -17.09 -19.89 7.60
C GLY A 100 -17.93 -19.26 8.73
N LYS A 101 -18.51 -20.06 9.63
CA LYS A 101 -19.21 -19.56 10.83
C LYS A 101 -18.29 -18.86 11.83
N LYS A 102 -17.01 -19.22 11.85
CA LYS A 102 -15.99 -18.63 12.74
C LYS A 102 -15.12 -17.61 12.01
N ALA A 103 -15.27 -17.53 10.69
CA ALA A 103 -14.47 -16.66 9.86
C ALA A 103 -14.94 -15.21 9.95
N GLN A 104 -14.00 -14.28 10.04
CA GLN A 104 -14.27 -12.84 10.11
C GLN A 104 -13.21 -12.06 9.33
N ILE A 105 -13.58 -10.87 8.87
CA ILE A 105 -12.65 -9.94 8.21
C ILE A 105 -11.95 -9.12 9.28
N VAL A 106 -10.62 -9.14 9.27
CA VAL A 106 -9.76 -8.32 10.12
C VAL A 106 -9.02 -7.30 9.25
N ILE A 107 -8.96 -6.07 9.76
CA ILE A 107 -8.25 -4.95 9.12
C ILE A 107 -6.83 -4.91 9.70
N ARG A 108 -5.83 -4.84 8.83
CA ARG A 108 -4.41 -4.66 9.15
C ARG A 108 -3.84 -3.51 8.31
N SER A 109 -2.65 -3.03 8.65
CA SER A 109 -1.91 -2.17 7.71
C SER A 109 -1.14 -3.02 6.71
N MET A 110 -0.83 -2.46 5.54
CA MET A 110 0.03 -3.12 4.56
C MET A 110 1.47 -3.29 5.08
N ASN A 111 1.92 -2.40 5.98
CA ASN A 111 3.18 -2.57 6.69
C ASN A 111 3.17 -3.84 7.56
N ASP A 112 2.11 -4.08 8.33
CA ASP A 112 1.96 -5.31 9.13
C ASP A 112 1.97 -6.55 8.24
N ALA A 113 1.21 -6.52 7.13
CA ALA A 113 1.20 -7.63 6.18
C ALA A 113 2.58 -7.89 5.58
N TYR A 114 3.32 -6.84 5.20
CA TYR A 114 4.68 -6.98 4.70
C TYR A 114 5.64 -7.55 5.75
N THR A 115 5.50 -7.13 7.01
CA THR A 115 6.28 -7.66 8.13
C THR A 115 6.02 -9.15 8.34
N VAL A 116 4.76 -9.59 8.29
CA VAL A 116 4.38 -11.01 8.34
C VAL A 116 5.01 -11.79 7.19
N ILE A 117 4.97 -11.24 5.96
CA ILE A 117 5.57 -11.87 4.79
C ILE A 117 7.09 -12.03 4.97
N ARG A 118 7.80 -11.00 5.45
CA ARG A 118 9.27 -11.08 5.66
C ARG A 118 9.65 -12.04 6.77
N GLN A 119 8.88 -12.08 7.85
CA GLN A 119 9.18 -12.93 9.01
C GLN A 119 8.81 -14.40 8.77
N ASN A 120 7.93 -14.66 7.81
CA ASN A 120 7.56 -16.02 7.46
C ASN A 120 8.76 -16.77 6.83
N LYS A 121 9.23 -17.78 7.56
CA LYS A 121 10.29 -18.68 7.09
C LYS A 121 9.74 -19.90 6.35
N ASP A 122 8.44 -20.13 6.40
CA ASP A 122 7.80 -21.26 5.72
C ASP A 122 7.60 -20.95 4.24
N LYS A 123 8.38 -21.61 3.39
CA LYS A 123 8.31 -21.42 1.93
C LYS A 123 7.03 -21.98 1.30
N LYS A 124 6.19 -22.70 2.07
CA LYS A 124 4.92 -23.25 1.61
C LYS A 124 3.77 -22.26 1.70
N ILE A 125 3.93 -21.12 2.38
CA ILE A 125 2.90 -20.08 2.40
C ILE A 125 3.21 -19.05 1.32
N VAL A 126 2.33 -18.97 0.34
CA VAL A 126 2.37 -17.99 -0.75
C VAL A 126 1.41 -16.86 -0.41
N PHE A 127 1.94 -15.64 -0.37
CA PHE A 127 1.16 -14.45 -0.02
C PHE A 127 0.68 -13.74 -1.28
N GLN A 128 -0.57 -13.31 -1.29
CA GLN A 128 -1.14 -12.55 -2.40
C GLN A 128 -1.85 -11.29 -1.93
N PHE A 129 -1.42 -10.17 -2.50
CA PHE A 129 -2.20 -8.93 -2.44
C PHE A 129 -3.22 -8.92 -3.57
N ILE A 130 -4.48 -8.79 -3.20
CA ILE A 130 -5.61 -8.79 -4.13
C ILE A 130 -6.12 -7.35 -4.27
N PRO A 131 -5.85 -6.67 -5.40
CA PRO A 131 -6.38 -5.34 -5.67
C PRO A 131 -7.91 -5.38 -5.87
N THR A 132 -8.54 -4.21 -5.85
CA THR A 132 -9.97 -4.14 -6.20
C THR A 132 -10.16 -4.45 -7.69
N LYS A 133 -11.30 -5.05 -8.05
CA LYS A 133 -11.62 -5.33 -9.46
C LYS A 133 -11.59 -4.05 -10.30
N ALA A 134 -12.16 -2.97 -9.78
CA ALA A 134 -12.20 -1.67 -10.45
C ALA A 134 -10.80 -1.08 -10.70
N SER A 135 -9.87 -1.29 -9.77
CA SER A 135 -8.47 -0.86 -9.89
C SER A 135 -7.74 -1.63 -11.00
N VAL A 136 -7.91 -2.96 -11.05
CA VAL A 136 -7.34 -3.79 -12.13
C VAL A 136 -7.91 -3.41 -13.50
N GLU A 137 -9.22 -3.19 -13.59
CA GLU A 137 -9.88 -2.81 -14.84
C GLU A 137 -9.46 -1.41 -15.33
N SER A 138 -9.34 -0.45 -14.42
CA SER A 138 -8.84 0.89 -14.72
C SER A 138 -7.39 0.84 -15.22
N ALA A 139 -6.54 0.08 -14.55
CA ALA A 139 -5.16 -0.13 -14.96
C ALA A 139 -5.07 -0.78 -16.35
N ARG A 140 -5.86 -1.84 -16.58
CA ARG A 140 -5.98 -2.51 -17.89
C ARG A 140 -6.34 -1.54 -18.99
N THR A 141 -7.36 -0.72 -18.76
CA THR A 141 -7.87 0.24 -19.74
C THR A 141 -6.79 1.25 -20.13
N ILE A 142 -6.12 1.85 -19.14
CA ILE A 142 -5.08 2.85 -19.38
C ILE A 142 -3.88 2.22 -20.10
N LEU A 143 -3.39 1.08 -19.60
CA LEU A 143 -2.20 0.42 -20.13
C LEU A 143 -2.43 -0.10 -21.57
N THR A 144 -3.60 -0.68 -21.84
CA THR A 144 -3.94 -1.15 -23.20
C THR A 144 -4.02 0.02 -24.19
N ALA A 145 -4.59 1.15 -23.78
CA ALA A 145 -4.61 2.37 -24.61
C ALA A 145 -3.19 2.93 -24.88
N GLN A 146 -2.22 2.62 -24.03
CA GLN A 146 -0.81 2.96 -24.20
C GLN A 146 -0.01 1.88 -24.96
N GLY A 147 -0.67 0.83 -25.47
CA GLY A 147 -0.02 -0.26 -26.20
C GLY A 147 0.69 -1.29 -25.31
N VAL A 148 0.44 -1.28 -24.00
CA VAL A 148 1.01 -2.24 -23.05
C VAL A 148 0.16 -3.52 -23.03
N ALA A 149 0.82 -4.67 -23.16
CA ALA A 149 0.15 -5.96 -23.18
C ALA A 149 -0.52 -6.33 -21.84
N ALA A 150 -1.60 -7.11 -21.91
CA ALA A 150 -2.44 -7.45 -20.75
C ALA A 150 -1.70 -8.27 -19.67
N ASP A 151 -0.63 -8.99 -20.03
CA ASP A 151 0.23 -9.76 -19.11
C ASP A 151 1.22 -8.85 -18.35
N LYS A 152 1.32 -7.57 -18.70
CA LYS A 152 2.18 -6.57 -18.05
C LYS A 152 1.44 -5.68 -17.06
N ILE A 153 0.15 -5.94 -16.82
CA ILE A 153 -0.62 -5.20 -15.83
C ILE A 153 -0.07 -5.53 -14.44
N PRO A 154 0.29 -4.51 -13.63
CA PRO A 154 0.85 -4.74 -12.31
C PRO A 154 -0.16 -5.40 -11.37
N ASN A 155 0.32 -6.27 -10.49
CA ASN A 155 -0.54 -6.99 -9.54
C ASN A 155 -1.21 -6.04 -8.52
N VAL A 156 -0.51 -4.98 -8.11
CA VAL A 156 -1.09 -3.91 -7.29
C VAL A 156 -0.90 -2.59 -8.02
N PRO A 157 -1.85 -2.18 -8.87
CA PRO A 157 -1.77 -0.91 -9.57
C PRO A 157 -1.95 0.27 -8.61
N VAL A 158 -1.19 1.34 -8.84
CA VAL A 158 -1.42 2.66 -8.28
C VAL A 158 -1.49 3.69 -9.40
N PHE A 159 -2.29 4.72 -9.19
CA PHE A 159 -2.58 5.78 -10.15
C PHE A 159 -1.99 7.10 -9.67
N PHE A 160 -1.30 7.77 -10.57
CA PHE A 160 -0.74 9.10 -10.31
C PHE A 160 -0.95 9.98 -11.54
N ALA A 161 -0.79 11.27 -11.38
CA ALA A 161 -1.00 12.23 -12.44
C ALA A 161 0.31 12.91 -12.84
N ILE A 162 0.51 13.05 -14.14
CA ILE A 162 1.58 13.89 -14.72
C ILE A 162 0.94 15.08 -15.43
N GLY A 163 1.57 16.25 -15.39
CA GLY A 163 1.07 17.47 -16.01
C GLY A 163 2.19 18.41 -16.45
N GLY A 164 1.85 19.49 -17.14
CA GLY A 164 2.81 20.45 -17.70
C GLY A 164 2.91 20.38 -19.23
N GLN A 165 3.79 21.20 -19.79
CA GLN A 165 4.00 21.28 -21.24
C GLN A 165 4.67 20.00 -21.77
N ALA A 166 4.49 19.68 -23.05
CA ALA A 166 4.96 18.41 -23.65
C ALA A 166 6.46 18.12 -23.44
N ASN A 167 7.27 19.16 -23.33
CA ASN A 167 8.71 19.14 -23.11
C ASN A 167 9.13 19.36 -21.64
N SER A 168 8.17 19.44 -20.71
CA SER A 168 8.42 19.68 -19.27
C SER A 168 7.30 19.08 -18.42
N GLN A 169 6.95 17.82 -18.69
CA GLN A 169 5.98 17.10 -17.88
C GLN A 169 6.60 16.71 -16.54
N GLY A 170 5.88 16.94 -15.45
CA GLY A 170 6.28 16.59 -14.09
C GLY A 170 5.16 15.85 -13.35
N LEU A 171 5.52 15.25 -12.20
CA LEU A 171 4.55 14.67 -11.27
C LEU A 171 3.66 15.77 -10.69
N LEU A 172 2.35 15.55 -10.70
CA LEU A 172 1.41 16.45 -10.05
C LEU A 172 1.58 16.34 -8.53
N THR A 173 1.70 17.49 -7.86
CA THR A 173 1.78 17.57 -6.40
C THR A 173 0.49 18.14 -5.82
N MET A 174 0.21 17.82 -4.57
CA MET A 174 -0.86 18.43 -3.78
C MET A 174 -0.29 18.96 -2.47
N SER A 175 -0.88 20.05 -1.97
CA SER A 175 -0.58 20.54 -0.62
C SER A 175 -1.48 19.86 0.40
N ILE A 176 -0.89 19.28 1.44
CA ILE A 176 -1.59 18.76 2.60
C ILE A 176 -1.14 19.52 3.85
N ASP A 177 -2.06 19.72 4.79
CA ASP A 177 -1.73 20.28 6.09
C ASP A 177 -1.36 19.14 7.04
N GLN A 178 -0.09 19.08 7.43
CA GLN A 178 0.41 18.19 8.48
C GLN A 178 0.78 19.03 9.70
N ASN A 179 0.02 18.89 10.80
CA ASN A 179 0.29 19.57 12.07
C ASN A 179 0.47 21.11 11.92
N GLY A 180 -0.34 21.75 11.07
CA GLY A 180 -0.27 23.19 10.81
C GLY A 180 0.85 23.63 9.85
N LYS A 181 1.58 22.68 9.25
CA LYS A 181 2.55 22.92 8.18
C LYS A 181 2.00 22.42 6.84
N LYS A 182 2.06 23.27 5.82
CA LYS A 182 1.74 22.89 4.45
C LYS A 182 2.91 22.13 3.84
N GLU A 183 2.66 20.88 3.49
CA GLU A 183 3.62 20.01 2.82
C GLU A 183 3.15 19.69 1.41
N GLN A 184 4.07 19.67 0.45
CA GLN A 184 3.77 19.20 -0.90
C GLN A 184 4.05 17.71 -1.00
N VAL A 185 3.04 16.94 -1.40
CA VAL A 185 3.15 15.49 -1.62
C VAL A 185 2.80 15.12 -3.06
N VAL A 186 3.37 14.02 -3.53
CA VAL A 186 3.00 13.35 -4.77
C VAL A 186 2.09 12.18 -4.42
N PRO A 187 0.79 12.25 -4.75
CA PRO A 187 -0.16 11.25 -4.34
C PRO A 187 -0.22 10.07 -5.33
N PHE A 188 -0.14 8.86 -4.79
CA PHE A 188 -0.35 7.60 -5.51
C PHE A 188 -1.63 6.94 -4.99
N PHE A 189 -2.69 6.96 -5.81
CA PHE A 189 -4.00 6.46 -5.44
C PHE A 189 -4.13 4.96 -5.73
N LEU A 190 -4.76 4.21 -4.84
CA LEU A 190 -5.13 2.82 -5.09
C LEU A 190 -6.39 2.70 -5.97
N ASP A 191 -7.16 3.78 -6.12
CA ASP A 191 -8.36 3.87 -6.95
C ASP A 191 -8.26 5.03 -7.97
N LYS A 192 -8.46 4.70 -9.26
CA LYS A 192 -8.39 5.68 -10.35
C LYS A 192 -9.48 6.75 -10.26
N THR A 193 -10.66 6.38 -9.76
CA THR A 193 -11.82 7.26 -9.62
C THR A 193 -11.54 8.34 -8.59
N ASP A 194 -10.85 8.00 -7.50
CA ASP A 194 -10.45 8.98 -6.47
C ASP A 194 -9.48 10.03 -7.03
N LEU A 195 -8.50 9.60 -7.83
CA LEU A 195 -7.61 10.52 -8.56
C LEU A 195 -8.39 11.36 -9.58
N GLN A 196 -9.28 10.75 -10.37
CA GLN A 196 -10.09 11.48 -11.35
C GLN A 196 -10.92 12.57 -10.67
N ASN A 197 -11.59 12.25 -9.56
CA ASN A 197 -12.39 13.19 -8.80
C ASN A 197 -11.57 14.36 -8.25
N LEU A 198 -10.31 14.12 -7.85
CA LEU A 198 -9.39 15.17 -7.46
C LEU A 198 -9.08 16.09 -8.65
N LEU A 199 -8.73 15.52 -9.80
CA LEU A 199 -8.40 16.27 -11.01
C LEU A 199 -9.61 17.07 -11.53
N ASP A 200 -10.82 16.52 -11.46
CA ASP A 200 -12.04 17.20 -11.90
C ASP A 200 -12.35 18.42 -11.01
N ARG A 201 -12.10 18.32 -9.69
CA ARG A 201 -12.22 19.47 -8.77
C ARG A 201 -11.15 20.52 -9.06
N ALA A 202 -9.90 20.10 -9.18
CA ALA A 202 -8.80 21.00 -9.53
C ALA A 202 -9.04 21.70 -10.87
N GLY A 203 -9.60 21.01 -11.86
CA GLY A 203 -9.92 21.55 -13.17
C GLY A 203 -11.03 22.60 -13.17
N LYS A 204 -11.96 22.56 -12.20
CA LYS A 204 -12.99 23.60 -12.03
C LYS A 204 -12.38 24.91 -11.52
N GLU A 205 -11.34 24.83 -10.69
CA GLU A 205 -10.65 25.99 -10.12
C GLU A 205 -9.53 26.50 -11.04
N GLN A 206 -8.83 25.57 -11.73
CA GLN A 206 -7.70 25.82 -12.61
C GLN A 206 -7.85 25.02 -13.92
N PRO A 207 -8.51 25.58 -14.95
CA PRO A 207 -8.82 24.86 -16.19
C PRO A 207 -7.62 24.26 -16.92
N ASP A 208 -6.43 24.83 -16.75
CA ASP A 208 -5.22 24.33 -17.42
C ASP A 208 -4.68 23.03 -16.82
N VAL A 209 -5.05 22.71 -15.56
CA VAL A 209 -4.79 21.39 -14.96
C VAL A 209 -5.52 20.31 -15.74
N ALA A 210 -6.81 20.53 -16.05
CA ALA A 210 -7.62 19.56 -16.78
C ALA A 210 -7.09 19.30 -18.21
N LYS A 211 -6.52 20.32 -18.86
CA LYS A 211 -6.03 20.23 -20.25
C LYS A 211 -4.69 19.51 -20.38
N THR A 212 -3.83 19.62 -19.36
CA THR A 212 -2.43 19.17 -19.45
C THR A 212 -2.15 17.90 -18.66
N THR A 213 -3.10 17.46 -17.83
CA THR A 213 -2.91 16.32 -16.94
C THR A 213 -3.25 14.99 -17.61
N LYS A 214 -2.41 13.97 -17.38
CA LYS A 214 -2.66 12.58 -17.77
C LYS A 214 -2.52 11.68 -16.55
N ILE A 215 -3.45 10.74 -16.40
CA ILE A 215 -3.34 9.67 -15.40
C ILE A 215 -2.39 8.59 -15.94
N GLN A 216 -1.46 8.17 -15.09
CA GLN A 216 -0.51 7.10 -15.33
C GLN A 216 -0.71 5.98 -14.32
N VAL A 217 -0.18 4.80 -14.65
CA VAL A 217 -0.27 3.59 -13.83
C VAL A 217 1.13 3.09 -13.51
N ALA A 218 1.37 2.73 -12.25
CA ALA A 218 2.58 2.04 -11.82
C ALA A 218 2.23 0.85 -10.92
N SER A 219 3.18 -0.06 -10.70
CA SER A 219 3.08 -1.05 -9.62
C SER A 219 3.42 -0.38 -8.29
N LEU A 220 2.60 -0.60 -7.26
CA LEU A 220 2.90 -0.16 -5.88
C LEU A 220 4.33 -0.55 -5.47
N PHE A 221 4.70 -1.81 -5.67
CA PHE A 221 6.04 -2.29 -5.31
C PHE A 221 7.17 -1.62 -6.10
N GLN A 222 6.94 -1.26 -7.37
CA GLN A 222 7.95 -0.52 -8.12
C GLN A 222 8.11 0.91 -7.60
N VAL A 223 7.03 1.53 -7.12
CA VAL A 223 7.09 2.83 -6.46
C VAL A 223 7.88 2.72 -5.15
N LEU A 224 7.64 1.69 -4.33
CA LEU A 224 8.42 1.43 -3.11
C LEU A 224 9.90 1.19 -3.43
N ASP A 225 10.21 0.35 -4.42
CA ASP A 225 11.58 0.11 -4.89
C ASP A 225 12.27 1.41 -5.32
N SER A 226 11.52 2.36 -5.90
CA SER A 226 12.05 3.65 -6.32
C SER A 226 12.33 4.61 -5.16
N MET A 227 11.62 4.42 -4.03
CA MET A 227 11.84 5.21 -2.81
C MET A 227 13.12 4.81 -2.08
N VAL A 228 13.54 3.55 -2.22
CA VAL A 228 14.80 3.04 -1.65
C VAL A 228 15.97 3.56 -2.48
N SER A 229 16.91 4.28 -1.85
CA SER A 229 18.07 4.79 -2.58
C SER A 229 18.98 3.66 -3.06
N LYS A 230 19.52 3.81 -4.27
CA LYS A 230 20.45 2.84 -4.86
C LYS A 230 21.92 3.11 -4.51
N ASP A 231 22.23 4.27 -3.93
CA ASP A 231 23.60 4.72 -3.66
C ASP A 231 23.72 5.55 -2.36
N ASP A 232 22.80 5.39 -1.40
CA ASP A 232 22.64 6.27 -0.22
C ASP A 232 22.49 7.77 -0.58
N LYS A 233 22.19 8.05 -1.85
CA LYS A 233 21.92 9.40 -2.34
C LYS A 233 20.47 9.77 -2.05
N PRO A 234 20.24 10.90 -1.37
CA PRO A 234 18.90 11.40 -1.12
C PRO A 234 18.18 11.72 -2.43
N ASN A 235 16.93 11.32 -2.53
CA ASN A 235 16.05 11.77 -3.60
C ASN A 235 14.86 12.52 -2.97
N PRO A 236 14.88 13.86 -2.93
CA PRO A 236 13.83 14.65 -2.28
C PRO A 236 12.48 14.55 -3.02
N GLU A 237 12.42 13.94 -4.20
CA GLU A 237 11.17 13.67 -4.89
C GLU A 237 10.41 12.48 -4.28
N VAL A 238 11.11 11.40 -3.95
CA VAL A 238 10.47 10.19 -3.40
C VAL A 238 10.09 10.33 -1.92
N GLU A 239 10.73 11.26 -1.20
CA GLU A 239 10.32 11.64 0.17
C GLU A 239 8.91 12.22 0.23
N ARG A 240 8.47 12.82 -0.88
CA ARG A 240 7.15 13.43 -1.01
C ARG A 240 6.07 12.43 -1.47
N PHE A 241 6.44 11.19 -1.77
CA PHE A 241 5.48 10.20 -2.26
C PHE A 241 4.58 9.74 -1.11
N GLN A 242 3.27 9.79 -1.35
CA GLN A 242 2.27 9.36 -0.37
C GLN A 242 1.24 8.46 -1.05
N PHE A 243 0.93 7.33 -0.42
CA PHE A 243 -0.15 6.46 -0.89
C PHE A 243 -1.49 6.92 -0.34
N VAL A 244 -2.50 6.89 -1.21
CA VAL A 244 -3.87 7.23 -0.90
C VAL A 244 -4.73 5.97 -1.05
N PRO A 245 -5.21 5.40 0.07
CA PRO A 245 -6.13 4.26 0.04
C PRO A 245 -7.40 4.57 -0.76
N SER A 246 -8.08 3.53 -1.22
CA SER A 246 -9.40 3.71 -1.83
C SER A 246 -10.40 4.26 -0.80
N ARG A 247 -11.30 5.12 -1.28
CA ARG A 247 -12.39 5.66 -0.46
C ARG A 247 -13.26 4.56 0.18
N SER A 248 -13.51 3.47 -0.55
CA SER A 248 -14.29 2.33 -0.02
C SER A 248 -13.65 1.72 1.23
N SER A 249 -12.32 1.62 1.26
CA SER A 249 -11.57 1.09 2.40
C SER A 249 -11.65 2.04 3.59
N PHE A 250 -11.52 3.34 3.37
CA PHE A 250 -11.70 4.35 4.42
C PHE A 250 -13.12 4.33 5.00
N GLU A 251 -14.15 4.29 4.14
CA GLU A 251 -15.54 4.22 4.58
C GLU A 251 -15.85 2.94 5.37
N TYR A 252 -15.28 1.80 4.96
CA TYR A 252 -15.41 0.54 5.71
C TYR A 252 -14.79 0.65 7.10
N ILE A 253 -13.59 1.21 7.23
CA ILE A 253 -12.95 1.43 8.52
C ILE A 253 -13.83 2.32 9.40
N LEU A 254 -14.29 3.47 8.89
CA LEU A 254 -15.15 4.38 9.66
C LEU A 254 -16.44 3.73 10.16
N LYS A 255 -17.07 2.87 9.34
CA LYS A 255 -18.29 2.14 9.73
C LYS A 255 -18.00 1.11 10.82
N ASN A 256 -16.92 0.34 10.67
CA ASN A 256 -16.62 -0.78 11.57
C ASN A 256 -15.86 -0.39 12.84
N THR A 257 -15.12 0.73 12.86
CA THR A 257 -14.50 1.27 14.08
C THR A 257 -15.55 1.87 15.03
N LYS A 258 -16.65 2.42 14.50
CA LYS A 258 -17.79 2.90 15.31
C LYS A 258 -18.56 1.76 15.99
N GLN A 259 -18.46 0.54 15.47
CA GLN A 259 -19.17 -0.64 16.01
C GLN A 259 -18.39 -1.34 17.13
N SER A 260 -17.11 -1.00 17.32
CA SER A 260 -16.25 -1.51 18.41
C SER A 260 -16.15 -0.56 19.62
N ALA A 261 -16.85 0.58 19.60
CA ALA A 261 -16.87 1.54 20.70
C ALA A 261 -18.09 1.35 21.61
N THR A 262 -18.21 0.19 22.25
CA THR A 262 -18.98 0.09 23.50
C THR A 262 -18.07 0.61 24.63
N PRO A 263 -18.45 1.65 25.38
CA PRO A 263 -17.64 2.14 26.49
C PRO A 263 -17.56 1.07 27.58
N GLN A 264 -16.37 0.50 27.78
CA GLN A 264 -16.07 -0.24 29.00
C GLN A 264 -15.99 0.79 30.13
N ILE A 265 -17.10 0.93 30.87
CA ILE A 265 -17.16 1.72 32.11
C ILE A 265 -16.12 1.12 33.05
N ALA A 266 -15.04 1.86 33.31
CA ALA A 266 -14.09 1.53 34.36
C ALA A 266 -14.82 1.56 35.72
N PRO A 267 -14.52 0.64 36.65
CA PRO A 267 -15.11 0.67 37.99
C PRO A 267 -14.74 1.97 38.69
N GLN A 268 -15.75 2.77 39.07
CA GLN A 268 -15.56 3.87 40.00
C GLN A 268 -15.15 3.30 41.35
N THR A 269 -13.90 3.50 41.74
CA THR A 269 -13.48 3.33 43.14
C THR A 269 -14.08 4.47 43.94
N THR A 270 -15.09 4.15 44.73
CA THR A 270 -15.69 5.02 45.74
C THR A 270 -14.63 5.40 46.78
N PRO A 271 -14.43 6.68 47.11
CA PRO A 271 -13.74 7.04 48.35
C PRO A 271 -14.66 6.73 49.53
N GLN A 272 -14.25 5.80 50.39
CA GLN A 272 -14.83 5.67 51.73
C GLN A 272 -14.34 6.81 52.61
N LYS A 273 -15.34 7.57 53.10
CA LYS A 273 -15.43 8.43 54.28
C LYS A 273 -14.17 8.92 54.99
#